data_AF-X6EN81-F1
#
_entry.id   AF-X6EN81-F1
#
_cell.length_a   1.000
_cell.length_b   1.000
_cell.length_c   1.000
_cell.angle_alpha   90.00
_cell.angle_beta   90.00
_cell.angle_gamma   90.00
#
_symmetry.space_group_name_H-M   'P 1'
#
loop_
_entity.id
_entity.type
_entity.pdbx_description
1 polymer ?
#
loop_
_entity_poly.entity_id
_entity_poly.type
_entity_poly.pdbx_seq_one_letter_code
_entity_poly.pdbx_strand_id
1 'polypeptide(L)'
;MDLLTKAKSLAERVEAEATKADVPVAVCIIDVHGNLVLQHRMSGAPVFALEISERKAYTSALVRLRTADILPLVQPGQPLYALPTVGGGRFCPMGGGIPLVDEEGKVYAGVGVSGGTADEDVAIAEAAVR
;
A
#
# COMPACT_ATOMS: atom_id res chain seq x y z
N MET A 1 -8.40 18.70 -7.25
CA MET A 1 -6.99 18.45 -6.87
C MET A 1 -6.50 17.26 -7.69
N ASP A 2 -5.40 17.40 -8.40
CA ASP A 2 -4.83 16.30 -9.20
C ASP A 2 -4.27 15.18 -8.30
N LEU A 3 -4.04 14.01 -8.88
CA LEU A 3 -3.64 12.82 -8.14
C LEU A 3 -2.27 12.95 -7.47
N LEU A 4 -1.30 13.61 -8.12
CA LEU A 4 0.03 13.79 -7.55
C LEU A 4 -0.02 14.67 -6.30
N THR A 5 -0.80 15.75 -6.32
CA THR A 5 -0.95 16.62 -5.15
C THR A 5 -1.63 15.88 -3.99
N LYS A 6 -2.65 15.04 -4.26
CA LYS A 6 -3.23 14.15 -3.22
C LYS A 6 -2.20 13.15 -2.68
N ALA A 7 -1.40 12.55 -3.56
CA ALA A 7 -0.37 11.56 -3.20
C ALA A 7 0.72 12.16 -2.29
N LYS A 8 1.18 13.38 -2.58
CA LYS A 8 2.15 14.09 -1.73
C LYS A 8 1.61 14.32 -0.31
N SER A 9 0.38 14.84 -0.21
CA SER A 9 -0.26 15.05 1.09
C SER A 9 -0.46 13.75 1.86
N LEU A 10 -0.81 12.65 1.19
CA LEU A 10 -0.90 11.35 1.84
C LEU A 10 0.46 10.83 2.32
N ALA A 11 1.51 10.99 1.52
CA ALA A 11 2.86 10.59 1.91
C ALA A 11 3.36 11.35 3.16
N GLU A 12 3.08 12.65 3.26
CA GLU A 12 3.37 13.46 4.45
C GLU A 12 2.63 12.93 5.69
N ARG A 13 1.36 12.53 5.55
CA ARG A 13 0.60 11.91 6.66
C ARG A 13 1.18 10.56 7.06
N VAL A 14 1.57 9.71 6.09
CA VAL A 14 2.22 8.43 6.38
C VAL A 14 3.53 8.65 7.14
N GLU A 15 4.37 9.60 6.71
CA GLU A 15 5.61 9.93 7.41
C GLU A 15 5.36 10.44 8.85
N ALA A 16 4.33 11.25 9.05
CA ALA A 16 3.94 11.73 10.38
C ALA A 16 3.51 10.59 11.30
N GLU A 17 2.67 9.66 10.83
CA GLU A 17 2.22 8.50 11.62
C GLU A 17 3.37 7.53 11.90
N ALA A 18 4.22 7.27 10.91
CA ALA A 18 5.42 6.46 11.04
C ALA A 18 6.41 7.05 12.07
N THR A 19 6.59 8.37 12.07
CA THR A 19 7.43 9.09 13.05
C THR A 19 6.87 8.97 14.47
N LYS A 20 5.54 9.06 14.65
CA LYS A 20 4.91 8.85 15.95
C LYS A 20 5.11 7.43 16.49
N ALA A 21 5.15 6.45 15.59
CA ALA A 21 5.34 5.05 15.92
C ALA A 21 6.82 4.64 16.11
N ASP A 22 7.77 5.52 15.79
CA ASP A 22 9.21 5.19 15.72
C ASP A 22 9.52 4.03 14.74
N VAL A 23 8.78 3.96 13.63
CA VAL A 23 8.92 2.93 12.60
C VAL A 23 9.19 3.61 11.26
N PRO A 24 10.44 3.67 10.77
CA PRO A 24 10.71 4.27 9.48
C PRO A 24 10.20 3.40 8.33
N VAL A 25 9.39 3.98 7.44
CA VAL A 25 8.71 3.27 6.34
C VAL A 25 9.02 3.86 4.95
N ALA A 26 8.69 3.10 3.93
CA ALA A 26 8.43 3.57 2.58
C ALA A 26 6.92 3.61 2.31
N VAL A 27 6.50 4.60 1.53
CA VAL A 27 5.15 4.75 1.01
C VAL A 27 5.18 4.83 -0.52
N CYS A 28 4.24 4.14 -1.15
CA CYS A 28 4.05 4.16 -2.59
C CYS A 28 2.58 4.40 -2.93
N ILE A 29 2.33 5.18 -3.98
CA ILE A 29 0.99 5.43 -4.53
C ILE A 29 1.00 5.01 -6.00
N ILE A 30 0.04 4.14 -6.35
CA ILE A 30 -0.18 3.59 -7.68
C ILE A 30 -1.59 3.98 -8.16
N ASP A 31 -1.74 4.45 -9.39
CA ASP A 31 -3.06 4.73 -9.96
C ASP A 31 -3.83 3.43 -10.30
N VAL A 32 -5.11 3.54 -10.64
CA VAL A 32 -5.95 2.38 -11.02
C VAL A 32 -5.55 1.70 -12.33
N HIS A 33 -4.58 2.26 -13.06
CA HIS A 33 -4.02 1.69 -14.28
C HIS A 33 -2.69 0.96 -14.00
N GLY A 34 -2.20 0.98 -12.76
CA GLY A 34 -0.97 0.30 -12.34
C GLY A 34 0.28 1.14 -12.54
N ASN A 35 0.16 2.46 -12.74
CA ASN A 35 1.28 3.37 -12.91
C ASN A 35 1.71 3.99 -11.58
N LEU A 36 3.03 4.13 -11.41
CA LEU A 36 3.62 4.82 -10.28
C LEU A 36 3.28 6.31 -10.33
N VAL A 37 2.68 6.81 -9.24
CA VAL A 37 2.42 8.24 -9.04
C VAL A 37 3.48 8.86 -8.15
N LEU A 38 3.78 8.20 -7.03
CA LEU A 38 4.73 8.69 -6.03
C LEU A 38 5.34 7.52 -5.26
N GLN A 39 6.64 7.63 -4.98
CA GLN A 39 7.35 6.77 -4.05
C GLN A 39 8.19 7.64 -3.11
N HIS A 40 8.14 7.34 -1.82
CA HIS A 40 8.87 8.07 -0.79
C HIS A 40 9.40 7.08 0.25
N ARG A 41 10.64 7.24 0.69
CA ARG A 41 11.28 6.38 1.69
C ARG A 41 11.91 7.22 2.78
N MET A 42 11.47 7.00 4.01
CA MET A 42 12.08 7.61 5.19
C MET A 42 13.52 7.12 5.37
N SER A 43 14.37 7.99 5.89
CA SER A 43 15.68 7.59 6.40
C SER A 43 15.51 6.51 7.48
N GLY A 44 16.36 5.48 7.45
CA GLY A 44 16.28 4.34 8.37
C GLY A 44 15.32 3.22 7.94
N ALA A 45 14.45 3.44 6.95
CA ALA A 45 13.56 2.39 6.46
C ALA A 45 14.35 1.28 5.75
N PRO A 46 14.01 -0.01 5.92
CA PRO A 46 14.67 -1.12 5.24
C PRO A 46 14.72 -0.96 3.72
N VAL A 47 15.78 -1.44 3.07
CA VAL A 47 15.98 -1.27 1.62
C VAL A 47 14.83 -1.90 0.81
N PHE A 48 14.33 -3.06 1.25
CA PHE A 48 13.24 -3.78 0.58
C PHE A 48 11.87 -3.08 0.71
N ALA A 49 11.73 -2.07 1.59
CA ALA A 49 10.47 -1.39 1.84
C ALA A 49 9.90 -0.70 0.59
N LEU A 50 10.76 -0.16 -0.27
CA LEU A 50 10.35 0.47 -1.53
C LEU A 50 9.60 -0.50 -2.44
N GLU A 51 10.17 -1.68 -2.66
CA GLU A 51 9.59 -2.69 -3.53
C GLU A 51 8.30 -3.27 -2.92
N ILE A 52 8.30 -3.57 -1.63
CA ILE A 52 7.12 -4.12 -0.95
C ILE A 52 5.98 -3.10 -0.92
N SER A 53 6.25 -1.83 -0.60
CA SER A 53 5.24 -0.77 -0.62
C SER A 53 4.65 -0.57 -2.01
N GLU A 54 5.45 -0.62 -3.07
CA GLU A 54 4.94 -0.57 -4.45
C GLU A 54 4.01 -1.75 -4.76
N ARG A 55 4.41 -2.98 -4.44
CA ARG A 55 3.59 -4.17 -4.71
C ARG A 55 2.29 -4.15 -3.90
N LYS A 56 2.30 -3.67 -2.65
CA LYS A 56 1.09 -3.48 -1.83
C LYS A 56 0.15 -2.43 -2.43
N ALA A 57 0.69 -1.30 -2.88
CA ALA A 57 -0.05 -0.23 -3.55
C ALA A 57 -0.68 -0.72 -4.85
N TYR A 58 0.11 -1.40 -5.69
CA TYR A 58 -0.33 -2.00 -6.96
C TYR A 58 -1.46 -3.01 -6.74
N THR A 59 -1.31 -3.89 -5.75
CA THR A 59 -2.34 -4.87 -5.40
C THR A 59 -3.63 -4.18 -5.00
N SER A 60 -3.55 -3.17 -4.13
CA SER A 60 -4.74 -2.47 -3.65
C SER A 60 -5.43 -1.66 -4.76
N ALA A 61 -4.67 -1.03 -5.64
CA ALA A 61 -5.20 -0.27 -6.77
C ALA A 61 -5.97 -1.16 -7.77
N LEU A 62 -5.43 -2.34 -8.09
CA LEU A 62 -5.99 -3.21 -9.13
C LEU A 62 -7.03 -4.21 -8.58
N VAL A 63 -6.77 -4.81 -7.43
CA VAL A 63 -7.70 -5.77 -6.79
C VAL A 63 -8.82 -5.05 -6.06
N ARG A 64 -8.63 -3.75 -5.72
CA ARG A 64 -9.61 -2.91 -5.02
C ARG A 64 -9.98 -3.43 -3.63
N LEU A 65 -9.02 -4.10 -2.99
CA LEU A 65 -9.12 -4.61 -1.62
C LEU A 65 -7.87 -4.18 -0.84
N ARG A 66 -8.01 -4.07 0.48
CA ARG A 66 -6.84 -3.95 1.36
C ARG A 66 -6.02 -5.22 1.24
N THR A 67 -4.69 -5.11 1.23
CA THR A 67 -3.84 -6.31 1.16
C THR A 67 -4.02 -7.20 2.38
N ALA A 68 -4.30 -6.63 3.56
CA ALA A 68 -4.63 -7.38 4.77
C ALA A 68 -5.85 -8.31 4.59
N ASP A 69 -6.84 -7.89 3.81
CA ASP A 69 -8.06 -8.66 3.56
C ASP A 69 -7.85 -9.72 2.46
N ILE A 70 -6.80 -9.58 1.65
CA ILE A 70 -6.40 -10.53 0.60
C ILE A 70 -5.62 -11.72 1.21
N LEU A 71 -4.84 -11.50 2.27
CA LEU A 71 -4.01 -12.53 2.90
C LEU A 71 -4.74 -13.86 3.19
N PRO A 72 -5.95 -13.90 3.76
CA PRO A 72 -6.67 -15.16 3.97
C PRO A 72 -7.10 -15.83 2.65
N LEU A 73 -7.29 -15.06 1.57
CA LEU A 73 -7.78 -15.57 0.28
C LEU A 73 -6.70 -16.24 -0.58
N VAL A 74 -5.42 -16.02 -0.23
CA VAL A 74 -4.27 -16.56 -0.96
C VAL A 74 -3.62 -17.77 -0.29
N GLN A 75 -4.23 -18.31 0.78
CA GLN A 75 -3.72 -19.50 1.46
C GLN A 75 -3.94 -20.77 0.61
N PRO A 76 -3.19 -21.87 0.82
CA PRO A 76 -3.42 -23.13 0.14
C PRO A 76 -4.89 -23.56 0.20
N GLY A 77 -5.48 -23.84 -0.97
CA GLY A 77 -6.89 -24.23 -1.11
C GLY A 77 -7.88 -23.07 -1.17
N GLN A 78 -7.43 -21.81 -1.10
CA GLN A 78 -8.30 -20.63 -1.19
C GLN A 78 -8.42 -20.10 -2.63
N PRO A 79 -9.50 -19.36 -2.96
CA PRO A 79 -9.80 -18.98 -4.35
C PRO A 79 -8.71 -18.14 -5.04
N LEU A 80 -7.92 -17.37 -4.28
CA LEU A 80 -6.86 -16.51 -4.81
C LEU A 80 -5.45 -17.07 -4.55
N TYR A 81 -5.30 -18.36 -4.26
CA TYR A 81 -3.99 -18.98 -3.99
C TYR A 81 -2.90 -18.62 -5.01
N ALA A 82 -3.24 -18.54 -6.29
CA ALA A 82 -2.30 -18.22 -7.35
C ALA A 82 -1.93 -16.72 -7.46
N LEU A 83 -2.70 -15.81 -6.82
CA LEU A 83 -2.56 -14.36 -6.99
C LEU A 83 -1.13 -13.85 -6.78
N PRO A 84 -0.37 -14.26 -5.75
CA PRO A 84 1.00 -13.78 -5.53
C PRO A 84 1.99 -14.20 -6.63
N THR A 85 1.62 -15.10 -7.54
CA THR A 85 2.45 -15.54 -8.68
C THR A 85 2.03 -14.90 -10.01
N VAL A 86 0.84 -14.30 -10.07
CA VAL A 86 0.30 -13.64 -11.27
C VAL A 86 1.13 -12.39 -11.60
N GLY A 87 1.23 -12.07 -12.90
CA GLY A 87 1.89 -10.83 -13.35
C GLY A 87 3.37 -10.75 -12.99
N GLY A 88 4.07 -11.89 -12.93
CA GLY A 88 5.48 -11.95 -12.55
C GLY A 88 5.74 -11.78 -11.05
N GLY A 89 4.73 -12.06 -10.21
CA GLY A 89 4.83 -11.95 -8.76
C GLY A 89 4.64 -10.53 -8.21
N ARG A 90 3.99 -9.66 -8.99
CA ARG A 90 3.82 -8.24 -8.63
C ARG A 90 2.75 -8.01 -7.55
N PHE A 91 1.82 -8.95 -7.39
CA PHE A 91 0.80 -8.87 -6.34
C PHE A 91 1.37 -9.28 -4.98
N CYS A 92 1.12 -8.47 -3.96
CA CYS A 92 1.57 -8.66 -2.59
C CYS A 92 0.37 -8.72 -1.63
N PRO A 93 0.10 -9.87 -1.01
CA PRO A 93 -0.99 -10.03 -0.05
C PRO A 93 -0.59 -9.59 1.38
N MET A 94 0.64 -9.10 1.61
CA MET A 94 1.06 -8.66 2.94
C MET A 94 0.36 -7.37 3.33
N GLY A 95 -0.13 -7.26 4.56
CA GLY A 95 -0.85 -6.08 5.08
C GLY A 95 -0.06 -4.78 4.94
N GLY A 96 -0.76 -3.66 4.72
CA GLY A 96 -0.19 -2.31 4.55
C GLY A 96 -0.55 -1.64 3.22
N GLY A 97 -1.30 -2.31 2.34
CA GLY A 97 -1.90 -1.71 1.15
C GLY A 97 -3.38 -1.39 1.35
N ILE A 98 -3.82 -0.21 0.91
CA ILE A 98 -5.20 0.27 1.03
C ILE A 98 -5.67 0.90 -0.30
N PRO A 99 -6.86 0.56 -0.82
CA PRO A 99 -7.45 1.27 -1.96
C PRO A 99 -7.93 2.66 -1.50
N LEU A 100 -7.56 3.70 -2.25
CA LEU A 100 -8.02 5.07 -2.02
C LEU A 100 -9.33 5.30 -2.79
N VAL A 101 -10.37 5.68 -2.07
CA VAL A 101 -11.73 5.88 -2.60
C VAL A 101 -12.12 7.36 -2.57
N ASP A 102 -12.87 7.80 -3.58
CA ASP A 102 -13.49 9.13 -3.58
C ASP A 102 -14.83 9.14 -2.80
N GLU A 103 -15.48 10.31 -2.76
CA GLU A 103 -16.75 10.52 -2.05
C GLU A 103 -17.90 9.66 -2.59
N GLU A 104 -17.80 9.20 -3.85
CA GLU A 104 -18.78 8.32 -4.49
C GLU A 104 -18.44 6.83 -4.24
N GLY A 105 -17.36 6.54 -3.51
CA GLY A 105 -16.90 5.18 -3.21
C GLY A 105 -16.11 4.54 -4.36
N LYS A 106 -15.70 5.30 -5.37
CA LYS A 106 -14.92 4.79 -6.48
C LYS A 106 -13.43 4.81 -6.14
N VAL A 107 -12.78 3.66 -6.31
CA VAL A 107 -11.32 3.56 -6.17
C VAL A 107 -10.65 4.38 -7.27
N TYR A 108 -9.76 5.30 -6.89
CA TYR A 108 -8.99 6.15 -7.81
C TYR A 108 -7.48 5.88 -7.77
N ALA A 109 -6.98 5.21 -6.73
CA ALA A 109 -5.58 4.80 -6.58
C ALA A 109 -5.45 3.74 -5.47
N GLY A 110 -4.26 3.20 -5.28
CA GLY A 110 -3.87 2.42 -4.10
C GLY A 110 -2.65 3.02 -3.43
N VAL A 111 -2.63 2.99 -2.11
CA VAL A 111 -1.44 3.30 -1.29
C VAL A 111 -0.88 2.00 -0.73
N GLY A 112 0.44 1.93 -0.58
CA GLY A 112 1.13 0.85 0.10
C GLY A 112 2.19 1.41 1.03
N VAL A 113 2.25 0.89 2.26
CA VAL A 113 3.22 1.23 3.29
C VAL A 113 4.04 -0.02 3.63
N SER A 114 5.35 0.15 3.78
CA SER A 114 6.22 -0.94 4.23
C SER A 114 7.40 -0.42 5.02
N GLY A 115 7.76 -1.09 6.11
CA GLY A 115 9.03 -0.87 6.81
C GLY A 115 9.09 -1.53 8.17
N GLY A 116 7.95 -1.63 8.85
CA GLY A 116 7.81 -2.36 10.10
C GLY A 116 7.29 -3.78 9.91
N THR A 117 6.65 -4.29 10.95
CA THR A 117 5.77 -5.47 10.89
C THR A 117 4.55 -5.19 10.02
N ALA A 118 3.86 -6.24 9.57
CA ALA A 118 2.64 -6.08 8.77
C ALA A 118 1.55 -5.31 9.54
N ASP A 119 1.45 -5.49 10.85
CA ASP A 119 0.48 -4.80 11.69
C ASP A 119 0.81 -3.31 11.85
N GLU A 120 2.08 -2.96 12.01
CA GLU A 120 2.54 -1.56 12.02
C GLU A 120 2.30 -0.89 10.67
N ASP A 121 2.63 -1.58 9.56
CA ASP A 121 2.38 -1.07 8.21
C ASP A 121 0.88 -0.80 7.98
N VAL A 122 0.00 -1.71 8.44
CA VAL A 122 -1.46 -1.53 8.38
C VAL A 122 -1.90 -0.35 9.23
N ALA A 123 -1.45 -0.27 10.49
CA ALA A 123 -1.85 0.79 11.41
C ALA A 123 -1.46 2.19 10.89
N ILE A 124 -0.23 2.34 10.39
CA ILE A 124 0.27 3.59 9.79
C ILE A 124 -0.55 3.95 8.55
N ALA A 125 -0.78 2.99 7.65
CA ALA A 125 -1.56 3.23 6.44
C ALA A 125 -3.00 3.64 6.76
N GLU A 126 -3.67 2.94 7.69
CA GLU A 126 -5.04 3.23 8.10
C GLU A 126 -5.18 4.59 8.81
N ALA A 127 -4.20 4.97 9.63
CA ALA A 127 -4.19 6.27 10.28
C ALA A 127 -4.01 7.41 9.27
N ALA A 128 -3.17 7.22 8.24
CA ALA A 128 -2.87 8.25 7.25
C ALA A 128 -3.97 8.46 6.18
N VAL A 129 -4.81 7.46 5.91
CA VAL A 129 -5.90 7.57 4.91
C VAL A 129 -7.19 8.17 5.47
N ARG A 130 -7.30 8.31 6.80
CA ARG A 130 -8.40 9.02 7.48
C ARG A 130 -8.31 10.53 7.24
#